data_AF-A0A5C5UX67-F1
#
_entry.id   AF-A0A5C5UX67-F1
#
_cell.length_a   1.000
_cell.length_b   1.000
_cell.length_c   1.000
_cell.angle_alpha   90.00
_cell.angle_beta   90.00
_cell.angle_gamma   90.00
#
_symmetry.space_group_name_H-M   'P 1'
#
loop_
_entity.id
_entity.type
_entity.pdbx_description
1 polymer ?
#
loop_
_entity_poly.entity_id
_entity_poly.type
_entity_poly.pdbx_seq_one_letter_code
_entity_poly.pdbx_strand_id
1 'polypeptide(L)'
;MEPSFRQWLIDRDEPAIDDAFFDDECPHFFAVDWREDPADFVQACGDCLDGADVRADWQGDLLLIIRDGNETTVSLMDDDGDQDLAIRTLNEALQPDYEIRLLACSHGSDTAGFAVLPTADWESLDSELSQAVNENFVALAALPNLFTEMTEEHLPEAARLRFERMMERNRQR
;
A
#
# COMPACT_ATOMS: atom_id res chain seq x y z
N MET A 1 2.24 -15.73 1.06
CA MET A 1 3.41 -14.85 1.27
C MET A 1 4.70 -15.40 0.66
N GLU A 2 5.47 -14.55 -0.04
CA GLU A 2 6.83 -14.87 -0.51
C GLU A 2 7.80 -15.15 0.65
N PRO A 3 8.69 -16.16 0.58
CA PRO A 3 9.62 -16.48 1.67
C PRO A 3 10.59 -15.33 2.01
N SER A 4 11.01 -14.55 1.01
CA SER A 4 11.92 -13.40 1.18
C SER A 4 11.28 -12.29 2.01
N PHE A 5 10.01 -11.98 1.75
CA PHE A 5 9.25 -10.95 2.46
C PHE A 5 9.27 -11.14 3.98
N ARG A 6 8.92 -12.36 4.43
CA ARG A 6 8.92 -12.68 5.87
C ARG A 6 10.32 -12.65 6.46
N GLN A 7 11.31 -13.13 5.71
CA GLN A 7 12.69 -13.17 6.16
C GLN A 7 13.25 -11.76 6.37
N TRP A 8 12.95 -10.80 5.49
CA TRP A 8 13.35 -9.39 5.69
C TRP A 8 12.80 -8.80 6.99
N LEU A 9 11.54 -9.14 7.34
CA LEU A 9 10.95 -8.69 8.60
C LEU A 9 11.57 -9.37 9.83
N ILE A 10 11.93 -10.65 9.74
CA ILE A 10 12.64 -11.38 10.80
C ILE A 10 14.01 -10.74 11.04
N ASP A 11 14.75 -10.47 9.97
CA ASP A 11 16.11 -9.93 10.03
C ASP A 11 16.12 -8.41 10.29
N ARG A 12 14.96 -7.76 10.20
CA ARG A 12 14.79 -6.29 10.22
C ARG A 12 15.65 -5.60 9.17
N ASP A 13 15.71 -6.21 7.99
CA ASP A 13 16.47 -5.71 6.84
C ASP A 13 15.68 -4.62 6.11
N GLU A 14 15.61 -3.43 6.72
CA GLU A 14 14.91 -2.28 6.14
C GLU A 14 15.44 -1.92 4.73
N PRO A 15 16.77 -1.92 4.45
CA PRO A 15 17.27 -1.70 3.10
C PRO A 15 16.73 -2.72 2.08
N ALA A 16 16.66 -4.01 2.42
CA ALA A 16 16.11 -5.00 1.50
C ALA A 16 14.62 -4.76 1.20
N ILE A 17 13.84 -4.30 2.18
CA ILE A 17 12.42 -3.93 1.95
C ILE A 17 12.32 -2.71 1.04
N ASP A 18 13.17 -1.70 1.27
CA ASP A 18 13.23 -0.48 0.46
C ASP A 18 13.60 -0.81 -0.99
N ASP A 19 14.72 -1.53 -1.17
CA ASP A 19 15.23 -1.91 -2.48
C ASP A 19 14.19 -2.79 -3.20
N ALA A 20 13.53 -3.73 -2.52
CA ALA A 20 12.49 -4.56 -3.13
C ALA A 20 11.27 -3.78 -3.62
N PHE A 21 10.97 -2.62 -3.03
CA PHE A 21 9.95 -1.70 -3.55
C PHE A 21 10.50 -0.85 -4.70
N PHE A 22 11.64 -0.18 -4.51
CA PHE A 22 12.16 0.76 -5.51
C PHE A 22 12.68 0.08 -6.79
N ASP A 23 13.10 -1.19 -6.69
CA ASP A 23 13.59 -1.99 -7.82
C ASP A 23 12.51 -2.94 -8.39
N ASP A 24 11.27 -2.86 -7.89
CA ASP A 24 10.13 -3.68 -8.35
C ASP A 24 10.38 -5.21 -8.22
N GLU A 25 10.98 -5.63 -7.11
CA GLU A 25 11.40 -7.03 -6.89
C GLU A 25 10.46 -7.84 -5.98
N CYS A 26 9.42 -7.20 -5.42
CA CYS A 26 8.44 -7.85 -4.55
C CYS A 26 7.06 -7.95 -5.24
N PRO A 27 6.53 -9.15 -5.52
CA PRO A 27 5.26 -9.31 -6.21
C PRO A 27 4.04 -8.86 -5.38
N HIS A 28 4.23 -8.64 -4.06
CA HIS A 28 3.17 -8.16 -3.16
C HIS A 28 3.13 -6.63 -3.07
N PHE A 29 4.04 -5.94 -3.76
CA PHE A 29 4.13 -4.48 -3.77
C PHE A 29 3.62 -3.91 -5.08
N PHE A 30 2.96 -2.76 -4.97
CA PHE A 30 2.59 -1.94 -6.11
C PHE A 30 2.78 -0.46 -5.75
N ALA A 31 2.94 0.36 -6.78
CA ALA A 31 3.16 1.79 -6.65
C ALA A 31 1.90 2.55 -7.07
N VAL A 32 1.68 3.71 -6.46
CA VAL A 32 0.63 4.67 -6.82
C VAL A 32 1.23 6.06 -6.99
N ASP A 33 1.26 6.59 -8.21
CA ASP A 33 1.54 7.99 -8.50
C ASP A 33 0.25 8.81 -8.37
N TRP A 34 0.30 9.93 -7.68
CA TRP A 34 -0.90 10.75 -7.44
C TRP A 34 -1.56 11.27 -8.74
N ARG A 35 -0.84 11.27 -9.86
CA ARG A 35 -1.34 11.70 -11.19
C ARG A 35 -1.86 10.55 -12.05
N GLU A 36 -1.76 9.30 -11.60
CA GLU A 36 -2.19 8.17 -12.42
C GLU A 36 -3.71 8.00 -12.45
N ASP A 37 -4.22 7.28 -13.46
CA ASP A 37 -5.63 6.92 -13.50
C ASP A 37 -5.91 5.88 -12.40
N PRO A 38 -6.93 6.06 -11.55
CA PRO A 38 -7.26 5.06 -10.54
C PRO A 38 -7.48 3.64 -11.04
N ALA A 39 -7.88 3.47 -12.30
CA ALA A 39 -7.98 2.15 -12.91
C ALA A 39 -6.63 1.44 -13.06
N ASP A 40 -5.53 2.20 -13.26
CA ASP A 40 -4.19 1.66 -13.46
C ASP A 40 -3.66 1.03 -12.16
N PHE A 41 -3.75 1.72 -11.02
CA PHE A 41 -3.29 1.12 -9.77
C PHE A 41 -4.24 0.03 -9.24
N VAL A 42 -5.53 0.05 -9.59
CA VAL A 42 -6.43 -1.07 -9.29
C VAL A 42 -5.96 -2.33 -10.01
N GLN A 43 -5.54 -2.19 -11.28
CA GLN A 43 -4.96 -3.30 -12.03
C GLN A 43 -3.62 -3.74 -11.43
N ALA A 44 -2.73 -2.80 -11.07
CA ALA A 44 -1.45 -3.12 -10.43
C ALA A 44 -1.64 -3.89 -9.12
N CYS A 45 -2.60 -3.48 -8.28
CA CYS A 45 -2.96 -4.22 -7.08
C CYS A 45 -3.52 -5.61 -7.39
N GLY A 46 -4.35 -5.74 -8.43
CA GLY A 46 -4.87 -7.03 -8.88
C GLY A 46 -3.78 -7.99 -9.34
N ASP A 47 -2.75 -7.49 -10.02
CA ASP A 47 -1.61 -8.28 -10.48
C ASP A 47 -0.77 -8.85 -9.31
N CYS A 48 -0.84 -8.23 -8.12
CA CYS A 48 -0.22 -8.74 -6.89
C CYS A 48 -1.01 -9.90 -6.24
N LEU A 49 -2.25 -10.16 -6.66
CA LEU A 49 -3.15 -11.08 -5.97
C LEU A 49 -3.17 -12.46 -6.65
N ASP A 50 -2.57 -13.45 -5.99
CA ASP A 50 -2.69 -14.85 -6.38
C ASP A 50 -4.09 -15.41 -6.06
N GLY A 51 -5.02 -15.26 -7.02
CA GLY A 51 -6.30 -15.99 -7.00
C GLY A 51 -7.55 -15.15 -6.79
N ALA A 52 -7.46 -13.83 -6.89
CA ALA A 52 -8.63 -12.95 -7.03
C ALA A 52 -8.58 -12.23 -8.39
N ASP A 53 -9.71 -12.15 -9.09
CA ASP A 53 -9.82 -11.29 -10.28
C ASP A 53 -10.22 -9.89 -9.83
N VAL A 54 -9.25 -8.98 -9.78
CA VAL A 54 -9.43 -7.58 -9.39
C VAL A 54 -9.05 -6.68 -10.56
N ARG A 55 -9.99 -5.85 -10.99
CA ARG A 55 -9.82 -4.92 -12.11
C ARG A 55 -10.72 -3.71 -11.94
N ALA A 56 -10.47 -2.68 -12.73
CA ALA A 56 -11.34 -1.51 -12.82
C ALA A 56 -11.93 -1.31 -14.22
N ASP A 57 -13.05 -0.62 -14.29
CA ASP A 57 -13.63 -0.11 -15.53
C ASP A 57 -14.28 1.26 -15.28
N TRP A 58 -14.38 2.09 -16.31
CA TRP A 58 -15.00 3.40 -16.25
C TRP A 58 -16.39 3.38 -16.86
N GLN A 59 -17.40 3.79 -16.09
CA GLN A 59 -18.77 4.00 -16.57
C GLN A 59 -19.14 5.49 -16.52
N GLY A 60 -18.73 6.21 -17.56
CA GLY A 60 -18.81 7.68 -17.55
C GLY A 60 -17.81 8.22 -16.53
N ASP A 61 -18.30 8.99 -15.56
CA ASP A 61 -17.48 9.61 -14.51
C ASP A 61 -17.36 8.73 -13.25
N LEU A 62 -17.81 7.48 -13.33
CA LEU A 62 -17.78 6.52 -12.22
C LEU A 62 -16.72 5.46 -12.46
N LEU A 63 -15.81 5.29 -11.49
CA LEU A 63 -14.89 4.16 -11.47
C LEU A 63 -15.63 2.96 -10.87
N LEU A 64 -15.58 1.81 -11.53
CA LEU A 64 -16.05 0.54 -11.03
C LEU A 64 -14.87 -0.35 -10.68
N ILE A 65 -14.72 -0.67 -9.41
CA ILE A 65 -13.78 -1.70 -8.94
C ILE A 65 -14.53 -3.03 -8.94
N ILE A 66 -14.01 -4.01 -9.68
CA ILE A 66 -14.64 -5.31 -9.89
C ILE A 66 -13.75 -6.36 -9.26
N ARG A 67 -14.30 -7.08 -8.29
CA ARG A 67 -13.64 -8.21 -7.61
C ARG A 67 -14.46 -9.47 -7.75
N ASP A 68 -13.92 -10.48 -8.44
CA ASP A 68 -14.57 -11.78 -8.66
C ASP A 68 -16.02 -11.63 -9.20
N GLY A 69 -16.23 -10.61 -10.04
CA GLY A 69 -17.53 -10.24 -10.63
C GLY A 69 -18.43 -9.36 -9.75
N ASN A 70 -18.03 -9.01 -8.53
CA ASN A 70 -18.75 -8.06 -7.68
C ASN A 70 -18.25 -6.63 -7.93
N GLU A 71 -19.17 -5.71 -8.21
CA GLU A 71 -18.85 -4.33 -8.55
C GLU A 71 -19.00 -3.40 -7.34
N THR A 72 -18.00 -2.56 -7.12
CA THR A 72 -18.02 -1.45 -6.15
C THR A 72 -17.78 -0.15 -6.91
N THR A 73 -18.74 0.77 -6.81
CA THR A 73 -18.66 2.06 -7.50
C THR A 73 -17.97 3.11 -6.64
N VAL A 74 -17.04 3.84 -7.25
CA VAL A 74 -16.38 5.01 -6.68
C VAL A 74 -16.83 6.25 -7.44
N SER A 75 -17.40 7.21 -6.72
CA SER A 75 -17.82 8.50 -7.27
C SER A 75 -16.69 9.52 -7.09
N LEU A 76 -15.87 9.65 -8.12
CA LEU A 76 -14.73 10.56 -8.14
C LEU A 76 -15.19 11.98 -8.54
N MET A 77 -14.53 13.00 -7.99
CA MET A 77 -14.90 14.41 -8.12
C MET A 77 -13.97 15.21 -9.05
N ASP A 78 -13.00 14.55 -9.68
CA ASP A 78 -11.89 15.13 -10.45
C ASP A 78 -11.05 16.10 -9.59
N ASP A 79 -10.71 15.68 -8.37
CA ASP A 79 -9.89 16.45 -7.43
C ASP A 79 -8.80 15.62 -6.73
N ASP A 80 -7.90 16.30 -6.01
CA ASP A 80 -6.72 15.69 -5.38
C ASP A 80 -7.08 14.57 -4.37
N GLY A 81 -8.32 14.52 -3.87
CA GLY A 81 -8.81 13.49 -2.94
C GLY A 81 -9.31 12.20 -3.61
N ASP A 82 -9.38 12.16 -4.93
CA ASP A 82 -9.90 11.01 -5.67
C ASP A 82 -9.01 9.78 -5.54
N GLN A 83 -7.69 9.98 -5.52
CA GLN A 83 -6.71 8.91 -5.28
C GLN A 83 -6.90 8.31 -3.89
N ASP A 84 -7.08 9.18 -2.88
CA ASP A 84 -7.36 8.79 -1.50
C ASP A 84 -8.66 7.97 -1.38
N LEU A 85 -9.70 8.40 -2.09
CA LEU A 85 -10.99 7.71 -2.11
C LEU A 85 -10.87 6.34 -2.79
N ALA A 86 -10.27 6.29 -3.99
CA ALA A 86 -10.18 5.08 -4.79
C ALA A 86 -9.32 4.00 -4.12
N ILE A 87 -8.15 4.32 -3.54
CA ILE A 87 -7.32 3.33 -2.84
C ILE A 87 -8.00 2.77 -1.59
N ARG A 88 -8.77 3.60 -0.87
CA ARG A 88 -9.56 3.16 0.30
C ARG A 88 -10.70 2.26 -0.12
N THR A 89 -11.44 2.62 -1.17
CA THR A 89 -12.52 1.77 -1.68
C THR A 89 -12.00 0.47 -2.26
N LEU A 90 -10.83 0.47 -2.90
CA LEU A 90 -10.15 -0.76 -3.32
C LEU A 90 -9.83 -1.64 -2.11
N ASN A 91 -9.22 -1.09 -1.07
CA ASN A 91 -8.92 -1.83 0.16
C ASN A 91 -10.20 -2.41 0.80
N GLU A 92 -11.30 -1.66 0.82
CA GLU A 92 -12.59 -2.14 1.32
C GLU A 92 -13.18 -3.28 0.46
N ALA A 93 -13.08 -3.20 -0.86
CA ALA A 93 -13.55 -4.26 -1.77
C ALA A 93 -12.78 -5.57 -1.61
N LEU A 94 -11.51 -5.48 -1.20
CA LEU A 94 -10.65 -6.64 -0.92
C LEU A 94 -10.94 -7.32 0.42
N GLN A 95 -11.58 -6.61 1.36
CA GLN A 95 -11.94 -7.18 2.66
C GLN A 95 -13.05 -8.25 2.50
N PRO A 96 -13.06 -9.29 3.36
CA PRO A 96 -12.12 -9.52 4.46
C PRO A 96 -10.86 -10.31 4.06
N ASP A 97 -10.69 -10.64 2.78
CA ASP A 97 -9.72 -11.65 2.35
C ASP A 97 -8.30 -11.09 2.22
N TYR A 98 -8.17 -9.82 1.85
CA TYR A 98 -6.89 -9.11 1.71
C TYR A 98 -6.94 -7.72 2.35
N GLU A 99 -5.77 -7.22 2.76
CA GLU A 99 -5.59 -5.87 3.27
C GLU A 99 -4.42 -5.17 2.56
N ILE A 100 -4.64 -3.92 2.16
CA ILE A 100 -3.64 -3.01 1.64
C ILE A 100 -3.06 -2.17 2.79
N ARG A 101 -1.73 -2.08 2.86
CA ARG A 101 -1.01 -1.20 3.79
C ARG A 101 0.02 -0.35 3.05
N LEU A 102 0.18 0.92 3.44
CA LEU A 102 1.19 1.83 2.91
C LEU A 102 2.59 1.39 3.36
N LEU A 103 3.57 1.39 2.46
CA LEU A 103 4.99 1.26 2.80
C LEU A 103 5.50 2.58 3.40
N ALA A 104 5.95 2.54 4.64
CA ALA A 104 6.47 3.71 5.36
C ALA A 104 7.64 4.38 4.62
N CYS A 105 8.45 3.62 3.88
CA CYS A 105 9.58 4.13 3.10
C CYS A 105 9.19 5.05 1.93
N SER A 106 7.96 4.94 1.45
CA SER A 106 7.44 5.69 0.31
C SER A 106 6.67 6.94 0.72
N HIS A 107 6.46 7.15 2.02
CA HIS A 107 5.69 8.28 2.52
C HIS A 107 6.30 9.63 2.10
N GLY A 108 5.47 10.56 1.62
CA GLY A 108 5.92 11.88 1.16
C GLY A 108 6.56 11.89 -0.23
N SER A 109 6.60 10.75 -0.94
CA SER A 109 6.99 10.65 -2.35
C SER A 109 5.82 10.97 -3.28
N ASP A 110 6.09 11.55 -4.46
CA ASP A 110 5.09 11.70 -5.54
C ASP A 110 4.52 10.33 -5.97
N THR A 111 5.25 9.25 -5.70
CA THR A 111 4.82 7.86 -5.90
C THR A 111 4.82 7.13 -4.57
N ALA A 112 3.63 6.80 -4.04
CA ALA A 112 3.44 6.03 -2.82
C ALA A 112 3.50 4.52 -3.10
N GLY A 113 4.07 3.76 -2.18
CA GLY A 113 4.18 2.31 -2.26
C GLY A 113 3.19 1.63 -1.34
N PHE A 114 2.59 0.55 -1.81
CA PHE A 114 1.63 -0.24 -1.05
C PHE A 114 1.98 -1.72 -1.10
N ALA A 115 1.59 -2.42 -0.03
CA ALA A 115 1.67 -3.87 0.08
C ALA A 115 0.27 -4.43 0.20
N VAL A 116 -0.04 -5.46 -0.58
CA VAL A 116 -1.29 -6.22 -0.46
C VAL A 116 -0.97 -7.67 -0.11
N LEU A 117 -1.58 -8.17 0.96
CA LEU A 117 -1.41 -9.56 1.42
C LEU A 117 -2.75 -10.12 1.89
N PRO A 118 -2.91 -11.45 1.91
CA PRO A 118 -4.03 -12.08 2.58
C PRO A 118 -4.15 -11.59 4.03
N THR A 119 -5.36 -11.33 4.51
CA THR A 119 -5.58 -10.87 5.89
C THR A 119 -4.98 -11.85 6.90
N ALA A 120 -5.06 -13.16 6.65
CA ALA A 120 -4.44 -14.17 7.51
C ALA A 120 -2.90 -14.08 7.57
N ASP A 121 -2.27 -13.64 6.47
CA ASP A 121 -0.83 -13.42 6.39
C ASP A 121 -0.46 -12.17 7.21
N TRP A 122 -1.25 -11.08 7.12
CA TRP A 122 -1.09 -9.92 8.00
C TRP A 122 -1.28 -10.27 9.48
N GLU A 123 -2.33 -11.02 9.83
CA GLU A 123 -2.57 -11.45 11.22
C GLU A 123 -1.40 -12.26 11.80
N SER A 124 -0.81 -13.17 11.00
CA SER A 124 0.39 -13.90 11.41
C SER A 124 1.55 -12.95 11.67
N LEU A 125 1.82 -12.01 10.76
CA LEU A 125 2.91 -11.04 10.92
C LEU A 125 2.70 -10.09 12.08
N ASP A 126 1.49 -9.57 12.27
CA ASP A 126 1.14 -8.70 13.40
C ASP A 126 1.27 -9.45 14.73
N SER A 127 1.02 -10.75 14.76
CA SER A 127 1.18 -11.55 15.99
C SER A 127 2.65 -11.88 16.32
N GLU A 128 3.48 -12.12 15.30
CA GLU A 128 4.84 -12.64 15.48
C GLU A 128 5.93 -11.55 15.37
N LEU A 129 5.71 -10.54 14.53
CA LEU A 129 6.69 -9.56 14.09
C LEU A 129 6.15 -8.12 14.18
N SER A 130 5.18 -7.87 15.08
CA SER A 130 4.45 -6.59 15.23
C SER A 130 5.32 -5.35 15.12
N GLN A 131 6.50 -5.35 15.77
CA GLN A 131 7.39 -4.20 15.76
C GLN A 131 7.95 -3.93 14.35
N ALA A 132 8.39 -4.96 13.63
CA ALA A 132 8.90 -4.81 12.26
C ALA A 132 7.77 -4.43 11.29
N VAL A 133 6.56 -4.97 11.49
CA VAL A 133 5.38 -4.61 10.69
C VAL A 133 5.03 -3.14 10.88
N ASN A 134 4.84 -2.69 12.13
CA ASN A 134 4.45 -1.30 12.44
C ASN A 134 5.51 -0.26 12.05
N GLU A 135 6.76 -0.67 11.88
CA GLU A 135 7.84 0.20 11.38
C GLU A 135 7.82 0.33 9.85
N ASN A 136 7.34 -0.68 9.11
CA ASN A 136 7.43 -0.70 7.65
C ASN A 136 6.10 -0.51 6.93
N PHE A 137 4.99 -0.86 7.57
CA PHE A 137 3.66 -0.86 6.96
C PHE A 137 2.65 -0.12 7.82
N VAL A 138 1.79 0.67 7.18
CA VAL A 138 0.75 1.44 7.86
C VAL A 138 -0.61 1.08 7.26
N ALA A 139 -1.52 0.60 8.10
CA ALA A 139 -2.91 0.38 7.68
C ALA A 139 -3.55 1.70 7.24
N LEU A 140 -4.27 1.68 6.11
CA LEU A 140 -4.85 2.91 5.53
C LEU A 140 -5.82 3.61 6.50
N ALA A 141 -6.49 2.86 7.37
CA ALA A 141 -7.39 3.39 8.39
C ALA A 141 -6.68 4.24 9.46
N ALA A 142 -5.36 4.11 9.61
CA ALA A 142 -4.56 4.89 10.55
C ALA A 142 -4.14 6.26 9.99
N LEU A 143 -4.36 6.50 8.70
CA LEU A 143 -3.94 7.71 7.99
C LEU A 143 -5.17 8.57 7.69
N PRO A 144 -5.15 9.90 7.93
CA PRO A 144 -6.28 10.78 7.61
C PRO A 144 -6.43 10.94 6.09
N ASN A 145 -5.39 11.37 5.38
CA ASN A 145 -5.32 11.40 3.92
C ASN A 145 -3.91 10.98 3.45
N LEU A 146 -3.83 10.09 2.48
CA LEU A 146 -2.57 9.53 1.96
C LEU A 146 -1.87 10.48 0.99
N PHE A 147 -2.61 11.14 0.10
CA PHE A 147 -2.03 11.96 -0.97
C PHE A 147 -2.18 13.46 -0.71
N THR A 148 -3.24 13.88 -0.02
CA THR A 148 -3.51 15.31 0.24
C THR A 148 -2.89 15.85 1.53
N GLU A 149 -2.54 14.98 2.48
CA GLU A 149 -1.97 15.37 3.79
C GLU A 149 -0.71 14.55 4.16
N MET A 150 0.29 14.57 3.28
CA MET A 150 1.55 13.80 3.34
C MET A 150 2.58 14.29 4.38
N THR A 151 2.15 14.75 5.55
CA THR A 151 3.09 15.17 6.60
C THR A 151 3.53 13.98 7.46
N GLU A 152 4.81 13.92 7.82
CA GLU A 152 5.35 12.87 8.70
C GLU A 152 4.62 12.79 10.06
N GLU A 153 3.96 13.88 10.47
CA GLU A 153 3.17 13.96 11.71
C GLU A 153 1.97 13.02 11.72
N HIS A 154 1.48 12.59 10.55
CA HIS A 154 0.36 11.66 10.43
C HIS A 154 0.80 10.19 10.43
N LEU A 155 2.10 9.90 10.30
CA LEU A 155 2.61 8.54 10.42
C LEU A 155 2.55 8.08 11.89
N PRO A 156 2.14 6.82 12.15
CA PRO A 156 2.35 6.20 13.45
C PRO A 156 3.82 6.30 13.88
N GLU A 157 4.07 6.44 15.19
CA GLU A 157 5.40 6.72 15.74
C GLU A 157 6.48 5.74 15.23
N ALA A 158 6.17 4.44 15.18
CA ALA A 158 7.09 3.41 14.71
C ALA A 158 7.48 3.62 13.23
N ALA A 159 6.50 3.86 12.35
CA ALA A 159 6.71 4.13 10.93
C ALA A 159 7.46 5.43 10.70
N ARG A 160 7.14 6.50 11.46
CA ARG A 160 7.86 7.79 11.39
C ARG A 160 9.33 7.63 11.77
N LEU A 161 9.63 6.98 12.89
CA LEU A 161 11.02 6.74 13.32
C LEU A 161 11.79 5.89 12.31
N ARG A 162 11.13 4.93 11.65
CA ARG A 162 11.73 4.15 10.57
C ARG A 162 12.01 5.00 9.34
N PHE A 163 11.07 5.84 8.93
CA PHE A 163 11.24 6.76 7.81
C PHE A 163 12.40 7.74 8.06
N GLU A 164 12.52 8.29 9.26
CA GLU A 164 13.65 9.15 9.66
C GLU A 164 15.00 8.44 9.51
N ARG A 165 15.11 7.17 9.98
CA ARG A 165 16.33 6.36 9.80
C ARG A 165 16.69 6.16 8.33
N MET A 166 15.70 5.91 7.47
CA MET A 166 15.92 5.78 6.03
C MET A 166 16.47 7.09 5.44
N MET A 167 15.89 8.23 5.79
CA MET A 167 16.33 9.54 5.33
C MET A 167 17.75 9.87 5.79
N GLU A 168 18.11 9.53 7.03
CA GLU A 168 19.47 9.67 7.54
C GLU A 168 20.46 8.80 6.77
N ARG A 169 20.11 7.54 6.48
CA ARG A 169 20.94 6.62 5.69
C ARG A 169 21.17 7.14 4.27
N ASN A 170 20.13 7.68 3.63
CA ASN A 170 20.22 8.22 2.27
C ASN A 170 21.07 9.49 2.18
N ARG A 171 21.13 10.30 3.26
CA ARG A 171 22.01 11.48 3.32
C ARG A 171 23.50 11.14 3.51
N GLN A 172 23.81 9.92 3.94
CA GLN A 172 25.18 9.46 4.21
C GLN A 172 25.80 8.68 3.03
N ARG A 173 25.02 8.42 1.98
CA ARG A 173 25.47 7.83 0.71
C ARG A 173 26.00 8.92 -0.23
#